data_AF-A0A5B8MG30-F1
#
_entry.id   AF-A0A5B8MG30-F1
#
_cell.length_a   1.000
_cell.length_b   1.000
_cell.length_c   1.000
_cell.angle_alpha   90.00
_cell.angle_beta   90.00
_cell.angle_gamma   90.00
#
_symmetry.space_group_name_H-M   'P 1'
#
loop_
_entity.id
_entity.type
_entity.pdbx_description
1 polymer ?
#
loop_
_entity_poly.entity_id
_entity_poly.type
_entity_poly.pdbx_seq_one_letter_code
_entity_poly.pdbx_strand_id
1 'polypeptide(L)'
;MRAGGCPCRVAFGLTCKTFLEAVTMATSPEWKKVALKTDLTDDKFFQQMPCFSMDWFQCVFHFFKRWNGANWRSGKYYDHLYDSDLMYLAAFQGSKKVMEWLVSQGISLDIWRYYHGVVAAAGAAGGGHLHVLEWLRSEGCGFDERTYVGAARGGHLHVLKWLRSQDPPCDWNKWTCSYAAIGGHLDVLQWARSQDPPCDWTPEDCRRQAQMFKHHDIVE
;
A
#
# COMPACT_ATOMS: atom_id res chain seq x y z
N MET A 1 -25.20 4.03 -0.55
CA MET A 1 -24.27 3.97 0.58
C MET A 1 -23.41 2.72 0.49
N ARG A 2 -22.16 2.83 0.04
CA ARG A 2 -21.02 1.99 0.47
C ARG A 2 -19.76 2.81 0.24
N ALA A 3 -19.21 3.36 1.32
CA ALA A 3 -17.93 4.02 1.34
C ALA A 3 -16.84 2.93 1.26
N GLY A 4 -16.39 2.64 0.04
CA GLY A 4 -15.11 1.96 -0.19
C GLY A 4 -14.02 3.02 -0.25
N GLY A 5 -13.67 3.61 0.89
CA GLY A 5 -12.51 4.49 0.99
C GLY A 5 -11.26 3.63 1.17
N CYS A 6 -10.47 3.45 0.12
CA CYS A 6 -9.19 2.76 0.25
C CYS A 6 -8.17 3.72 0.91
N PRO A 7 -7.32 3.22 1.83
CA PRO A 7 -6.35 4.04 2.55
C PRO A 7 -5.33 4.79 1.67
N CYS A 8 -5.01 4.28 0.49
CA CYS A 8 -3.97 4.85 -0.40
C CYS A 8 -4.37 6.18 -1.05
N ARG A 9 -5.67 6.39 -1.35
CA ARG A 9 -6.19 7.67 -1.91
C ARG A 9 -6.04 8.85 -0.96
N VAL A 10 -6.09 8.60 0.34
CA VAL A 10 -6.04 9.65 1.37
C VAL A 10 -4.61 10.13 1.59
N ALA A 11 -3.65 9.21 1.71
CA ALA A 11 -2.24 9.58 1.91
C ALA A 11 -1.74 10.47 0.77
N PHE A 12 -1.98 10.07 -0.49
CA PHE A 12 -1.59 10.87 -1.65
C PHE A 12 -2.48 12.11 -1.82
N GLY A 13 -3.79 11.98 -1.64
CA GLY A 13 -4.72 13.10 -1.72
C GLY A 13 -4.45 14.18 -0.68
N LEU A 14 -4.05 13.80 0.54
CA LEU A 14 -3.59 14.70 1.57
C LEU A 14 -2.21 15.25 1.23
N THR A 15 -1.26 14.44 0.78
CA THR A 15 0.05 15.04 0.45
C THR A 15 -0.04 15.99 -0.74
N CYS A 16 -0.89 15.74 -1.74
CA CYS A 16 -1.21 16.68 -2.81
C CYS A 16 -2.02 17.88 -2.33
N LYS A 17 -3.00 17.69 -1.44
CA LYS A 17 -3.78 18.79 -0.87
C LYS A 17 -2.91 19.68 0.02
N THR A 18 -2.12 19.10 0.90
CA THR A 18 -1.24 19.83 1.82
C THR A 18 -0.02 20.40 1.08
N PHE A 19 0.47 19.75 0.01
CA PHE A 19 1.41 20.35 -0.94
C PHE A 19 0.78 21.53 -1.69
N LEU A 20 -0.46 21.39 -2.19
CA LEU A 20 -1.16 22.48 -2.85
C LEU A 20 -1.44 23.62 -1.87
N GLU A 21 -1.81 23.32 -0.63
CA GLU A 21 -1.97 24.31 0.45
C GLU A 21 -0.64 25.01 0.74
N ALA A 22 0.48 24.28 0.85
CA ALA A 22 1.81 24.85 1.08
C ALA A 22 2.32 25.71 -0.09
N VAL A 23 2.16 25.25 -1.34
CA VAL A 23 2.48 26.03 -2.55
C VAL A 23 1.60 27.27 -2.59
N THR A 24 0.29 27.15 -2.34
CA THR A 24 -0.64 28.29 -2.32
C THR A 24 -0.25 29.31 -1.25
N MET A 25 0.13 28.86 -0.04
CA MET A 25 0.63 29.73 1.03
C MET A 25 1.96 30.41 0.69
N ALA A 26 2.86 29.72 -0.03
CA ALA A 26 4.17 30.24 -0.40
C ALA A 26 4.13 31.19 -1.62
N THR A 27 3.07 31.12 -2.44
CA THR A 27 3.04 31.77 -3.77
C THR A 27 1.85 32.73 -3.99
N SER A 28 0.86 32.78 -3.09
CA SER A 28 -0.33 33.60 -3.30
C SER A 28 -0.73 34.44 -2.06
N PRO A 29 -0.90 35.77 -2.19
CA PRO A 29 -1.38 36.64 -1.11
C PRO A 29 -2.87 36.47 -0.77
N GLU A 30 -3.65 35.81 -1.62
CA GLU A 30 -5.11 35.71 -1.48
C GLU A 30 -5.55 34.25 -1.36
N TRP A 31 -5.91 33.85 -0.13
CA TRP A 31 -6.29 32.49 0.25
C TRP A 31 -7.60 31.99 -0.39
N LYS A 32 -7.64 31.75 -1.71
CA LYS A 32 -8.75 31.02 -2.34
C LYS A 32 -8.50 29.52 -2.22
N LYS A 33 -9.34 28.81 -1.46
CA LYS A 33 -9.37 27.34 -1.40
C LYS A 33 -9.60 26.78 -2.81
N VAL A 34 -8.56 26.30 -3.46
CA VAL A 34 -8.66 25.56 -4.73
C VAL A 34 -9.07 24.13 -4.42
N ALA A 35 -10.23 23.70 -4.93
CA ALA A 35 -10.67 22.31 -4.82
C ALA A 35 -9.86 21.43 -5.79
N LEU A 36 -9.01 20.56 -5.25
CA LEU A 36 -8.21 19.62 -6.02
C LEU A 36 -9.14 18.51 -6.56
N LYS A 37 -9.34 18.46 -7.89
CA LYS A 37 -10.02 17.36 -8.58
C LYS A 37 -8.95 16.44 -9.17
N THR A 38 -8.99 15.15 -8.82
CA THR A 38 -8.09 14.12 -9.36
C THR A 38 -8.94 13.02 -9.97
N ASP A 39 -8.48 12.43 -11.08
CA ASP A 39 -9.08 11.25 -11.72
C ASP A 39 -8.44 9.93 -11.25
N LEU A 40 -7.59 9.99 -10.22
CA LEU A 40 -6.89 8.84 -9.65
C LEU A 40 -7.86 7.97 -8.85
N THR A 41 -8.27 6.85 -9.44
CA THR A 41 -8.90 5.75 -8.72
C THR A 41 -7.85 4.98 -7.90
N ASP A 42 -8.26 4.14 -6.96
CA ASP A 42 -7.34 3.40 -6.08
C ASP A 42 -6.40 2.51 -6.88
N ASP A 43 -6.91 1.89 -7.93
CA ASP A 43 -6.16 0.93 -8.73
C ASP A 43 -5.23 1.64 -9.70
N LYS A 44 -5.70 2.73 -10.32
CA LYS A 44 -4.81 3.61 -11.10
C LYS A 44 -3.68 4.14 -10.23
N PHE A 45 -3.99 4.59 -9.02
CA PHE A 45 -2.99 5.12 -8.10
C PHE A 45 -2.02 4.02 -7.64
N PHE A 46 -2.51 2.82 -7.33
CA PHE A 46 -1.67 1.70 -6.95
C PHE A 46 -0.75 1.25 -8.09
N GLN A 47 -1.24 1.20 -9.34
CA GLN A 47 -0.47 0.84 -10.52
C GLN A 47 0.51 1.92 -10.97
N GLN A 48 0.16 3.19 -10.79
CA GLN A 48 0.93 4.36 -11.23
C GLN A 48 1.48 5.15 -10.04
N MET A 49 1.81 4.44 -8.95
CA MET A 49 2.24 5.08 -7.70
C MET A 49 3.48 5.94 -7.99
N PRO A 50 3.41 7.26 -7.73
CA PRO A 50 4.53 8.15 -8.01
C PRO A 50 5.70 7.86 -7.07
N CYS A 51 6.91 7.96 -7.61
CA CYS A 51 8.15 7.89 -6.83
C CYS A 51 8.45 9.26 -6.22
N PHE A 52 8.82 9.28 -4.94
CA PHE A 52 9.17 10.49 -4.20
C PHE A 52 10.65 10.50 -3.80
N SER A 53 11.28 11.67 -3.91
CA SER A 53 12.67 11.87 -3.51
C SER A 53 12.82 11.92 -1.98
N MET A 54 14.04 11.72 -1.48
CA MET A 54 14.36 11.95 -0.06
C MET A 54 13.97 13.38 0.38
N ASP A 55 14.26 14.39 -0.44
CA ASP A 55 13.93 15.79 -0.14
C ASP A 55 12.43 15.99 0.04
N TRP A 56 11.62 15.27 -0.73
CA TRP A 56 10.16 15.29 -0.56
C TRP A 56 9.76 14.70 0.80
N PHE A 57 10.30 13.54 1.19
CA PHE A 57 10.02 12.94 2.49
C PHE A 57 10.46 13.84 3.65
N GLN A 58 11.64 14.46 3.53
CA GLN A 58 12.17 15.41 4.50
C GLN A 58 11.29 16.66 4.64
N CYS A 59 10.90 17.23 3.50
CA CYS A 59 9.95 18.35 3.45
C CYS A 59 8.64 17.97 4.14
N VAL A 60 8.05 16.83 3.74
CA VAL A 60 6.75 16.42 4.27
C VAL A 60 6.81 16.16 5.78
N PHE A 61 7.86 15.48 6.25
CA PHE A 61 8.05 15.16 7.65
C PHE A 61 8.21 16.40 8.53
N HIS A 62 8.91 17.42 8.05
CA HIS A 62 9.25 18.64 8.80
C HIS A 62 8.13 19.67 8.79
N PHE A 63 7.45 19.85 7.65
CA PHE A 63 6.50 20.95 7.47
C PHE A 63 5.05 20.57 7.80
N PHE A 64 4.68 19.28 7.76
CA PHE A 64 3.31 18.87 8.00
C PHE A 64 3.11 18.23 9.37
N LYS A 65 1.98 18.60 10.01
CA LYS A 65 1.53 17.95 11.23
C LYS A 65 1.20 16.49 10.93
N ARG A 66 1.88 15.59 11.65
CA ARG A 66 1.67 14.14 11.56
C ARG A 66 1.12 13.57 12.85
N TRP A 67 0.44 12.44 12.73
CA TRP A 67 -0.07 11.68 13.86
C TRP A 67 0.73 10.38 14.01
N ASN A 68 1.19 10.13 15.24
CA ASN A 68 1.93 8.92 15.57
C ASN A 68 0.97 7.71 15.62
N GLY A 69 1.34 6.64 14.92
CA GLY A 69 0.58 5.38 14.91
C GLY A 69 -0.67 5.37 14.03
N ALA A 70 -1.44 4.27 14.09
CA ALA A 70 -2.63 4.03 13.27
C ALA A 70 -3.90 3.95 14.14
N ASN A 71 -4.34 5.05 14.73
CA ASN A 71 -5.50 5.01 15.63
C ASN A 71 -6.82 5.21 14.87
N TRP A 72 -7.46 4.11 14.49
CA TRP A 72 -8.67 4.06 13.66
C TRP A 72 -9.98 4.32 14.43
N ARG A 73 -9.94 4.40 15.77
CA ARG A 73 -11.14 4.39 16.63
C ARG A 73 -12.05 5.61 16.52
N SER A 74 -11.74 6.63 15.72
CA SER A 74 -12.47 7.91 15.74
C SER A 74 -13.08 8.37 14.40
N GLY A 75 -12.98 7.60 13.32
CA GLY A 75 -13.59 7.99 12.03
C GLY A 75 -12.94 9.22 11.35
N LYS A 76 -11.83 9.73 11.89
CA LYS A 76 -11.04 10.87 11.37
C LYS A 76 -9.82 10.41 10.54
N TYR A 77 -10.02 9.39 9.72
CA TYR A 77 -8.93 8.77 8.95
C TYR A 77 -8.58 9.58 7.69
N TYR A 78 -9.54 10.33 7.16
CA TYR A 78 -9.48 10.89 5.80
C TYR A 78 -8.84 12.28 5.70
N ASP A 79 -8.42 12.89 6.82
CA ASP A 79 -7.97 14.28 6.90
C ASP A 79 -6.59 14.47 7.55
N HIS A 80 -5.88 13.40 7.88
CA HIS A 80 -4.57 13.47 8.57
C HIS A 80 -3.49 12.64 7.87
N LEU A 81 -2.26 13.17 7.85
CA LEU A 81 -1.07 12.44 7.46
C LEU A 81 -0.54 11.65 8.67
N TYR A 82 -0.34 10.35 8.50
CA TYR A 82 0.20 9.47 9.53
C TYR A 82 1.61 8.99 9.18
N ASP A 83 2.39 8.64 10.19
CA ASP A 83 3.75 8.10 9.99
C ASP A 83 3.74 6.82 9.16
N SER A 84 2.70 6.01 9.35
CA SER A 84 2.46 4.82 8.54
C SER A 84 2.19 5.11 7.06
N ASP A 85 1.71 6.31 6.69
CA ASP A 85 1.56 6.66 5.27
C ASP A 85 2.93 6.89 4.64
N LEU A 86 3.81 7.61 5.34
CA LEU A 86 5.19 7.82 4.89
C LEU A 86 5.96 6.50 4.83
N MET A 87 5.82 5.66 5.85
CA MET A 87 6.46 4.34 5.87
C MET A 87 5.95 3.44 4.75
N TYR A 88 4.62 3.42 4.52
CA TYR A 88 4.03 2.66 3.41
C TYR A 88 4.54 3.15 2.05
N LEU A 89 4.56 4.47 1.81
CA LEU A 89 5.05 5.05 0.55
C LEU A 89 6.52 4.71 0.31
N ALA A 90 7.36 4.88 1.35
CA ALA A 90 8.78 4.58 1.28
C ALA A 90 9.05 3.10 0.97
N ALA A 91 8.30 2.21 1.61
CA ALA A 91 8.39 0.76 1.38
C ALA A 91 7.87 0.37 -0.01
N PHE A 92 6.74 0.95 -0.44
CA PHE A 92 6.14 0.66 -1.74
C PHE A 92 7.00 1.08 -2.92
N GLN A 93 7.79 2.16 -2.80
CA GLN A 93 8.79 2.52 -3.82
C GLN A 93 10.15 1.83 -3.63
N GLY A 94 10.28 0.96 -2.62
CA GLY A 94 11.48 0.17 -2.37
C GLY A 94 12.65 0.97 -1.80
N SER A 95 12.39 2.14 -1.22
CA SER A 95 13.44 3.04 -0.76
C SER A 95 13.85 2.73 0.67
N LYS A 96 14.69 1.70 0.85
CA LYS A 96 15.31 1.38 2.15
C LYS A 96 15.96 2.61 2.79
N LYS A 97 16.66 3.44 2.01
CA LYS A 97 17.28 4.69 2.48
C LYS A 97 16.27 5.64 3.15
N VAL A 98 15.09 5.82 2.57
CA VAL A 98 14.03 6.66 3.16
C VAL A 98 13.49 6.00 4.41
N MET A 99 13.28 4.67 4.41
CA MET A 99 12.79 3.95 5.58
C MET A 99 13.77 4.05 6.76
N GLU A 100 15.07 3.85 6.54
CA GLU A 100 16.13 4.03 7.55
C GLU A 100 16.12 5.46 8.10
N TRP A 101 15.95 6.46 7.23
CA TRP A 101 15.84 7.84 7.66
C TRP A 101 14.57 8.07 8.51
N LEU A 102 13.41 7.55 8.12
CA LEU A 102 12.17 7.66 8.91
C LEU A 102 12.35 7.02 10.30
N VAL A 103 13.02 5.86 10.36
CA VAL A 103 13.38 5.18 11.63
C VAL A 103 14.29 6.05 12.48
N SER A 104 15.28 6.71 11.88
CA SER A 104 16.16 7.64 12.59
C SER A 104 15.41 8.85 13.16
N GLN A 105 14.21 9.16 12.65
CA GLN A 105 13.34 10.19 13.20
C GLN A 105 12.35 9.67 14.26
N GLY A 106 12.44 8.39 14.64
CA GLY A 106 11.59 7.75 15.64
C GLY A 106 10.32 7.08 15.10
N ILE A 107 10.18 6.92 13.79
CA ILE A 107 9.07 6.16 13.19
C ILE A 107 9.37 4.66 13.26
N SER A 108 8.49 3.87 13.87
CA SER A 108 8.65 2.41 13.93
C SER A 108 8.50 1.74 12.56
N LEU A 109 9.26 0.68 12.29
CA LEU A 109 9.07 -0.19 11.12
C LEU A 109 7.84 -1.09 11.26
N ASP A 110 7.50 -1.48 12.50
CA ASP A 110 6.44 -2.44 12.80
C ASP A 110 5.07 -1.75 13.03
N ILE A 111 4.79 -0.68 12.29
CA ILE A 111 3.49 0.00 12.41
C ILE A 111 2.42 -0.90 11.80
N TRP A 112 1.47 -1.33 12.63
CA TRP A 112 0.36 -2.16 12.19
C TRP A 112 -0.89 -1.34 11.83
N ARG A 113 -1.57 -1.69 10.73
CA ARG A 113 -2.84 -1.12 10.27
C ARG A 113 -3.86 -2.23 9.98
N TYR A 114 -5.11 -2.04 10.41
CA TYR A 114 -6.18 -3.04 10.23
C TYR A 114 -6.34 -3.57 8.79
N TYR A 115 -6.20 -2.70 7.77
CA TYR A 115 -6.34 -3.09 6.37
C TYR A 115 -5.02 -3.50 5.68
N HIS A 116 -3.87 -3.18 6.27
CA HIS A 116 -2.55 -3.36 5.64
C HIS A 116 -1.59 -4.25 6.43
N GLY A 117 -1.95 -4.68 7.64
CA GLY A 117 -1.00 -5.40 8.47
C GLY A 117 0.17 -4.52 8.87
N VAL A 118 1.37 -5.10 8.92
CA VAL A 118 2.62 -4.34 9.02
C VAL A 118 2.80 -3.52 7.74
N VAL A 119 2.69 -2.20 7.86
CA VAL A 119 2.57 -1.29 6.69
C VAL A 119 3.81 -1.31 5.81
N ALA A 120 4.98 -1.44 6.41
CA ALA A 120 6.25 -1.54 5.69
C ALA A 120 6.29 -2.82 4.84
N ALA A 121 5.88 -3.96 5.41
CA ALA A 121 5.85 -5.23 4.71
C ALA A 121 4.83 -5.23 3.57
N ALA A 122 3.59 -4.79 3.83
CA ALA A 122 2.56 -4.72 2.79
C ALA A 122 2.90 -3.72 1.69
N GLY A 123 3.53 -2.59 2.02
CA GLY A 123 4.04 -1.62 1.04
C GLY A 123 5.11 -2.26 0.16
N ALA A 124 6.17 -2.80 0.75
CA ALA A 124 7.27 -3.44 0.03
C ALA A 124 6.81 -4.63 -0.84
N ALA A 125 5.88 -5.43 -0.32
CA ALA A 125 5.27 -6.53 -1.07
C ALA A 125 4.44 -6.01 -2.25
N GLY A 126 3.64 -4.97 -2.04
CA GLY A 126 2.85 -4.31 -3.08
C GLY A 126 3.65 -3.64 -4.18
N GLY A 127 4.88 -3.20 -3.90
CA GLY A 127 5.83 -2.68 -4.89
C GLY A 127 6.82 -3.73 -5.44
N GLY A 128 6.76 -4.98 -4.95
CA GLY A 128 7.59 -6.06 -5.46
C GLY A 128 9.04 -6.04 -4.98
N HIS A 129 9.33 -5.31 -3.90
CA HIS A 129 10.68 -5.03 -3.42
C HIS A 129 11.17 -6.10 -2.43
N LEU A 130 11.58 -7.24 -2.98
CA LEU A 130 12.06 -8.38 -2.19
C LEU A 130 13.22 -8.01 -1.24
N HIS A 131 14.19 -7.21 -1.69
CA HIS A 131 15.32 -6.78 -0.85
C HIS A 131 14.88 -5.97 0.39
N VAL A 132 13.77 -5.23 0.31
CA VAL A 132 13.20 -4.51 1.46
C VAL A 132 12.54 -5.51 2.41
N LEU A 133 11.82 -6.50 1.89
CA LEU A 133 11.21 -7.55 2.72
C LEU A 133 12.27 -8.38 3.46
N GLU A 134 13.36 -8.75 2.78
CA GLU A 134 14.49 -9.44 3.42
C GLU A 134 15.08 -8.61 4.57
N TRP A 135 15.25 -7.30 4.33
CA TRP A 135 15.72 -6.39 5.37
C TRP A 135 14.71 -6.26 6.53
N LEU A 136 13.42 -6.08 6.25
CA LEU A 136 12.37 -6.02 7.28
C LEU A 136 12.33 -7.30 8.12
N ARG A 137 12.54 -8.47 7.51
CA ARG A 137 12.67 -9.74 8.24
C ARG A 137 13.88 -9.74 9.18
N SER A 138 15.03 -9.20 8.74
CA SER A 138 16.23 -9.09 9.59
C SER A 138 16.06 -8.12 10.76
N GLU A 139 15.18 -7.11 10.63
CA GLU A 139 14.80 -6.19 11.71
C GLU A 139 13.72 -6.79 12.64
N GLY A 140 13.26 -8.02 12.38
CA GLY A 140 12.25 -8.70 13.20
C GLY A 140 10.81 -8.28 12.92
N CYS A 141 10.53 -7.58 11.80
CA CYS A 141 9.16 -7.25 11.42
C CYS A 141 8.37 -8.51 11.04
N GLY A 142 7.13 -8.60 11.54
CA GLY A 142 6.22 -9.68 11.18
C GLY A 142 5.67 -9.53 9.77
N PHE A 143 5.35 -10.66 9.13
CA PHE A 143 4.57 -10.69 7.90
C PHE A 143 3.26 -11.41 8.17
N ASP A 144 2.18 -10.88 7.61
CA ASP A 144 0.83 -11.40 7.76
C ASP A 144 0.15 -11.55 6.38
N GLU A 145 -1.12 -11.97 6.40
CA GLU A 145 -1.90 -12.16 5.18
C GLU A 145 -1.97 -10.91 4.30
N ARG A 146 -1.81 -9.71 4.88
CA ARG A 146 -1.86 -8.44 4.14
C ARG A 146 -0.60 -8.22 3.31
N THR A 147 0.51 -8.82 3.72
CA THR A 147 1.75 -8.84 2.94
C THR A 147 1.54 -9.62 1.63
N TYR A 148 0.88 -10.79 1.71
CA TYR A 148 0.47 -11.55 0.51
C TYR A 148 -0.52 -10.78 -0.37
N VAL A 149 -1.53 -10.16 0.25
CA VAL A 149 -2.51 -9.36 -0.49
C VAL A 149 -1.84 -8.22 -1.25
N GLY A 150 -0.85 -7.54 -0.65
CA GLY A 150 -0.04 -6.52 -1.31
C GLY A 150 0.65 -7.07 -2.56
N ALA A 151 1.45 -8.14 -2.41
CA ALA A 151 2.16 -8.75 -3.52
C ALA A 151 1.23 -9.27 -4.62
N ALA A 152 0.09 -9.86 -4.25
CA ALA A 152 -0.90 -10.35 -5.20
C ALA A 152 -1.57 -9.21 -5.98
N ARG A 153 -1.90 -8.09 -5.31
CA ARG A 153 -2.46 -6.90 -5.96
C ARG A 153 -1.48 -6.23 -6.93
N GLY A 154 -0.18 -6.32 -6.66
CA GLY A 154 0.88 -5.79 -7.54
C GLY A 154 1.38 -6.77 -8.60
N GLY A 155 0.88 -8.02 -8.60
CA GLY A 155 1.32 -9.04 -9.55
C GLY A 155 2.73 -9.56 -9.30
N HIS A 156 3.24 -9.42 -8.08
CA HIS A 156 4.63 -9.74 -7.75
C HIS A 156 4.79 -11.21 -7.36
N LEU A 157 4.67 -12.09 -8.35
CA LEU A 157 4.74 -13.54 -8.17
C LEU A 157 6.06 -14.00 -7.50
N HIS A 158 7.19 -13.35 -7.78
CA HIS A 158 8.47 -13.66 -7.13
C HIS A 158 8.43 -13.41 -5.62
N VAL A 159 7.77 -12.34 -5.18
CA VAL A 159 7.57 -12.06 -3.75
C VAL A 159 6.68 -13.12 -3.11
N LEU A 160 5.58 -13.50 -3.76
CA LEU A 160 4.67 -14.53 -3.25
C LEU A 160 5.37 -15.89 -3.07
N LYS A 161 6.21 -16.28 -4.04
CA LYS A 161 7.04 -17.49 -3.94
C LYS A 161 8.02 -17.40 -2.76
N TRP A 162 8.65 -16.25 -2.57
CA TRP A 162 9.57 -16.04 -1.45
C TRP A 162 8.86 -16.10 -0.10
N LEU A 163 7.70 -15.44 0.05
CA LEU A 163 6.88 -15.47 1.27
C LEU A 163 6.47 -16.89 1.65
N ARG A 164 6.14 -17.73 0.65
CA ARG A 164 5.76 -19.13 0.87
C ARG A 164 6.95 -20.05 1.19
N SER A 165 8.16 -19.66 0.80
CA SER A 165 9.40 -20.38 1.12
C SER A 165 9.95 -20.08 2.53
N GLN A 166 9.34 -19.16 3.27
CA GLN A 166 9.75 -18.84 4.65
C GLN A 166 9.40 -20.00 5.61
N ASP A 167 10.10 -20.05 6.75
CA ASP A 167 9.84 -21.01 7.84
C ASP A 167 9.53 -20.26 9.16
N PRO A 168 8.33 -20.38 9.73
CA PRO A 168 7.15 -21.01 9.11
C PRO A 168 6.65 -20.21 7.90
N PRO A 169 5.94 -20.85 6.95
CA PRO A 169 5.31 -20.13 5.84
C PRO A 169 4.34 -19.09 6.38
N CYS A 170 4.39 -17.88 5.83
CA CYS A 170 3.40 -16.87 6.17
C CYS A 170 2.04 -17.29 5.57
N ASP A 171 0.96 -17.17 6.36
CA ASP A 171 -0.37 -17.59 5.94
C ASP A 171 -0.94 -16.64 4.88
N TRP A 172 -1.48 -17.22 3.82
CA TRP A 172 -2.31 -16.51 2.85
C TRP A 172 -3.80 -16.78 3.11
N ASN A 173 -4.69 -16.02 2.46
CA ASN A 173 -6.12 -16.27 2.55
C ASN A 173 -6.85 -15.95 1.24
N LYS A 174 -8.17 -16.10 1.24
CA LYS A 174 -9.03 -15.82 0.08
C LYS A 174 -8.88 -14.42 -0.54
N TRP A 175 -8.39 -13.45 0.24
CA TRP A 175 -8.14 -12.11 -0.26
C TRP A 175 -6.95 -12.10 -1.22
N THR A 176 -5.95 -12.96 -1.05
CA THR A 176 -4.79 -13.03 -1.97
C THR A 176 -5.25 -13.24 -3.42
N CYS A 177 -6.10 -14.24 -3.67
CA CYS A 177 -6.66 -14.47 -5.02
C CYS A 177 -7.61 -13.35 -5.47
N SER A 178 -8.46 -12.86 -4.56
CA SER A 178 -9.37 -11.75 -4.88
C SER A 178 -8.61 -10.51 -5.36
N TYR A 179 -7.49 -10.16 -4.72
CA TYR A 179 -6.69 -8.99 -5.06
C TYR A 179 -5.79 -9.19 -6.28
N ALA A 180 -5.35 -10.43 -6.56
CA ALA A 180 -4.77 -10.75 -7.86
C ALA A 180 -5.77 -10.53 -9.01
N ALA A 181 -7.04 -10.89 -8.80
CA ALA A 181 -8.10 -10.63 -9.76
C ALA A 181 -8.43 -9.13 -9.91
N ILE A 182 -8.38 -8.36 -8.82
CA ILE A 182 -8.49 -6.89 -8.86
C ILE A 182 -7.36 -6.27 -9.69
N GLY A 183 -6.13 -6.78 -9.55
CA GLY A 183 -4.97 -6.27 -10.27
C GLY A 183 -4.82 -6.77 -11.72
N GLY A 184 -5.61 -7.77 -12.12
CA GLY A 184 -5.50 -8.36 -13.47
C GLY A 184 -4.35 -9.35 -13.62
N HIS A 185 -3.90 -10.00 -12.54
CA HIS A 185 -2.69 -10.83 -12.53
C HIS A 185 -3.01 -12.33 -12.67
N LEU A 186 -3.22 -12.78 -13.92
CA LEU A 186 -3.57 -14.17 -14.24
C LEU A 186 -2.48 -15.17 -13.81
N ASP A 187 -1.21 -14.81 -13.96
CA ASP A 187 -0.05 -15.63 -13.57
C ASP A 187 -0.04 -15.92 -12.06
N VAL A 188 -0.37 -14.92 -11.24
CA VAL A 188 -0.53 -15.08 -9.79
C VAL A 188 -1.69 -16.00 -9.46
N LEU A 189 -2.83 -15.87 -10.14
CA LEU A 189 -3.99 -16.74 -9.95
C LEU A 189 -3.68 -18.21 -10.30
N GLN A 190 -3.03 -18.43 -11.45
CA GLN A 190 -2.62 -19.77 -11.89
C GLN A 190 -1.63 -20.40 -10.92
N TRP A 191 -0.64 -19.63 -10.44
CA TRP A 191 0.29 -20.11 -9.44
C TRP A 191 -0.39 -20.41 -8.10
N ALA A 192 -1.27 -19.53 -7.62
CA ALA A 192 -1.97 -19.73 -6.35
C ALA A 192 -2.87 -20.98 -6.38
N ARG A 193 -3.43 -21.32 -7.55
CA ARG A 193 -4.21 -22.55 -7.77
C ARG A 193 -3.36 -23.82 -7.75
N SER A 194 -2.08 -23.74 -8.13
CA SER A 194 -1.19 -24.91 -8.18
C SER A 194 -0.52 -25.24 -6.84
N GLN A 195 -0.73 -24.43 -5.80
CA GLN A 195 -0.16 -24.69 -4.47
C GLN A 195 -0.99 -25.68 -3.65
N ASP A 196 -0.36 -26.28 -2.64
CA ASP A 196 -1.00 -27.16 -1.66
C ASP A 196 -0.77 -26.61 -0.22
N PRO A 197 -1.82 -26.31 0.57
CA PRO A 197 -3.21 -26.23 0.12
C PRO A 197 -3.38 -25.07 -0.88
N PRO A 198 -4.33 -25.17 -1.83
CA PRO A 198 -4.62 -24.09 -2.76
C PRO A 198 -5.21 -22.88 -2.03
N CYS A 199 -5.06 -21.69 -2.61
CA CYS A 199 -5.73 -20.49 -2.12
C CYS A 199 -7.26 -20.72 -2.10
N ASP A 200 -7.91 -20.41 -0.97
CA ASP A 200 -9.36 -20.56 -0.80
C ASP A 200 -10.07 -19.49 -1.64
N TRP A 201 -10.36 -19.78 -2.91
CA TRP A 201 -11.02 -18.85 -3.83
C TRP A 201 -12.35 -19.43 -4.30
N THR A 202 -13.35 -18.56 -4.47
CA THR A 202 -14.54 -18.90 -5.26
C THR A 202 -14.37 -18.32 -6.68
N PRO A 203 -14.59 -19.10 -7.74
CA PRO A 203 -14.58 -18.61 -9.12
C PRO A 203 -15.48 -17.40 -9.33
N GLU A 204 -16.60 -17.34 -8.61
CA GLU A 204 -17.56 -16.26 -8.63
C GLU A 204 -16.99 -14.95 -8.05
N ASP A 205 -16.24 -15.01 -6.96
CA ASP A 205 -15.62 -13.82 -6.37
C ASP A 205 -14.55 -13.24 -7.27
N CYS A 206 -13.66 -14.07 -7.82
CA CYS A 206 -12.62 -13.58 -8.74
C CYS A 206 -13.24 -13.02 -10.03
N ARG A 207 -14.23 -13.69 -10.61
CA ARG A 207 -14.98 -13.20 -11.78
C ARG A 207 -15.62 -11.83 -11.53
N ARG A 208 -16.26 -11.67 -10.38
CA ARG A 208 -16.91 -10.42 -9.99
C ARG A 208 -15.90 -9.29 -9.82
N GLN A 209 -14.77 -9.54 -9.16
CA GLN A 209 -13.72 -8.53 -8.99
C GLN A 209 -13.11 -8.15 -10.34
N ALA A 210 -12.71 -9.14 -11.14
CA ALA A 210 -12.16 -8.95 -12.47
C ALA A 210 -13.08 -8.10 -13.36
N GLN A 211 -14.39 -8.39 -13.38
CA GLN A 211 -15.39 -7.59 -14.10
C GLN A 211 -15.54 -6.17 -13.56
N MET A 212 -15.55 -5.99 -12.23
CA MET A 212 -15.66 -4.66 -11.61
C MET A 212 -14.46 -3.76 -11.95
N PHE A 213 -13.27 -4.35 -12.09
CA PHE A 213 -12.03 -3.65 -12.44
C PHE A 213 -11.67 -3.75 -13.94
N LYS A 214 -12.57 -4.27 -14.77
CA LYS A 214 -12.46 -4.35 -16.25
C LYS A 214 -11.31 -5.24 -16.76
N HIS A 215 -10.90 -6.23 -15.97
CA HIS A 215 -9.95 -7.28 -16.35
C HIS A 215 -10.71 -8.52 -16.83
N HIS A 216 -11.24 -8.48 -18.06
CA HIS A 216 -12.08 -9.57 -18.59
C HIS A 216 -11.29 -10.82 -18.99
N ASP A 217 -9.99 -10.65 -19.22
CA ASP A 217 -9.02 -11.63 -19.71
C ASP A 217 -8.58 -12.66 -18.67
N ILE A 218 -8.84 -12.43 -17.38
CA ILE A 218 -8.35 -13.29 -16.29
C ILE A 218 -9.38 -14.32 -15.80
N VAL A 219 -10.56 -14.39 -16.41
CA VAL A 219 -11.72 -15.18 -15.92
C VAL A 219 -12.06 -16.39 -16.81
N GLU A 220 -11.37 -16.59 -17.92
CA GLU A 220 -11.57 -17.74 -18.82
C GLU A 220 -10.76 -18.98 -18.39
#